data_AF-A0A7C5CK61-F1
#
_entry.id   AF-A0A7C5CK61-F1
#
_cell.length_a   1.000
_cell.length_b   1.000
_cell.length_c   1.000
_cell.angle_alpha   90.00
_cell.angle_beta   90.00
_cell.angle_gamma   90.00
#
_symmetry.space_group_name_H-M   'P 1'
#
loop_
_entity.id
_entity.type
_entity.pdbx_description
1 polymer ?
#
loop_
_entity_poly.entity_id
_entity_poly.type
_entity_poly.pdbx_seq_one_letter_code
_entity_poly.pdbx_strand_id
1 'polypeptide(L)'
;MPGASTTEIEDPFVVQLEKLLVDLTFGTQGGGGGVGDLHGCSFRSWGGTLYARYPHRVVLTWFTLFQVREEEGFFAVRWGAIIPPRQPFPPNHHEEREMQRIGKWMTVALLVMLPHAALAQEDDAEVSLSLPPASLGKWYKPASERHVWLHTMFRLRRAMLAVSEYAALGERDLLVKWAEQLVKDYRSIGEMVPEWKDELEVEWAEKLLEAARAGDAEGVGRAQRKIGISCNGCHKEFRFTAAALYRTPDFGRVKVEDSETLEEVAFHDAMEGLSISLNRLFIALRDGRAEAATLAREKLQQRLSDLRGSCGGCHENASTVDEILGRPVLEKLQQVVPLMDKNTPRKALERLGEVAVETCSRCHSLHRTPAELRELLSGE
;
A
#
# COMPACT_ATOMS: atom_id res chain seq x y z
N MET A 1 39.02 6.00 -29.40
CA MET A 1 39.86 5.93 -28.18
C MET A 1 39.68 4.54 -27.60
N PRO A 2 40.75 3.81 -27.24
CA PRO A 2 40.65 2.41 -26.86
C PRO A 2 40.06 2.25 -25.45
N GLY A 3 39.19 1.26 -25.30
CA GLY A 3 38.40 0.99 -24.11
C GLY A 3 39.22 0.44 -22.95
N ALA A 4 38.90 0.93 -21.75
CA ALA A 4 39.34 0.36 -20.49
C ALA A 4 38.29 -0.66 -20.02
N SER A 5 38.68 -1.93 -19.93
CA SER A 5 37.92 -2.95 -19.22
C SER A 5 38.08 -2.72 -17.72
N THR A 6 37.00 -2.31 -17.04
CA THR A 6 36.94 -2.39 -15.59
C THR A 6 36.47 -3.80 -15.22
N THR A 7 37.37 -4.58 -14.63
CA THR A 7 37.06 -5.83 -13.95
C THR A 7 36.10 -5.56 -12.79
N GLU A 8 34.89 -6.09 -12.88
CA GLU A 8 33.89 -6.10 -11.81
C GLU A 8 34.38 -6.99 -10.64
N ILE A 9 34.41 -6.43 -9.44
CA ILE A 9 34.42 -7.20 -8.19
C ILE A 9 32.97 -7.17 -7.71
N GLU A 10 32.28 -8.31 -7.83
CA GLU A 10 30.98 -8.50 -7.20
C GLU A 10 31.15 -8.44 -5.68
N ASP A 11 30.38 -7.58 -5.02
CA ASP A 11 30.35 -7.46 -3.58
C ASP A 11 29.39 -8.53 -3.00
N PRO A 12 29.90 -9.61 -2.38
CA PRO A 12 29.07 -10.70 -1.85
C PRO A 12 28.10 -10.26 -0.74
N PHE A 13 28.28 -9.05 -0.18
CA PHE A 13 27.37 -8.49 0.83
C PHE A 13 26.03 -8.00 0.24
N VAL A 14 25.99 -7.63 -1.05
CA VAL A 14 24.76 -7.13 -1.69
C VAL A 14 23.76 -8.26 -1.92
N VAL A 15 24.24 -9.46 -2.25
CA VAL A 15 23.41 -10.66 -2.48
C VAL A 15 22.79 -11.19 -1.18
N GLN A 16 23.44 -11.01 -0.03
CA GLN A 16 22.92 -11.45 1.27
C GLN A 16 21.87 -10.51 1.86
N LEU A 17 21.94 -9.20 1.58
CA LEU A 17 20.99 -8.21 2.09
C LEU A 17 19.61 -8.29 1.41
N GLU A 18 19.56 -8.69 0.13
CA GLU A 18 18.28 -8.94 -0.56
C GLU A 18 17.54 -10.16 0.00
N LYS A 19 18.25 -11.17 0.49
CA LYS A 19 17.64 -12.30 1.21
C LYS A 19 17.11 -11.92 2.59
N LEU A 20 17.83 -11.08 3.34
CA LEU A 20 17.45 -10.73 4.71
C LEU A 20 16.25 -9.76 4.79
N LEU A 21 16.09 -8.90 3.79
CA LEU A 21 14.98 -7.94 3.72
C LEU A 21 13.63 -8.58 3.36
N VAL A 22 13.64 -9.73 2.67
CA VAL A 22 12.42 -10.49 2.37
C VAL A 22 11.87 -11.18 3.63
N ASP A 23 12.75 -11.71 4.49
CA ASP A 23 12.35 -12.43 5.71
C ASP A 23 11.83 -11.51 6.84
N LEU A 24 12.21 -10.23 6.85
CA LEU A 24 11.77 -9.27 7.89
C LEU A 24 10.40 -8.64 7.59
N THR A 25 9.87 -8.76 6.36
CA THR A 25 8.57 -8.21 5.97
C THR A 25 7.38 -9.18 6.07
N PHE A 26 7.62 -10.49 6.26
CA PHE A 26 6.55 -11.49 6.44
C PHE A 26 6.85 -12.50 7.55
N GLY A 27 6.84 -12.03 8.79
CA GLY A 27 6.84 -12.90 9.97
C GLY A 27 5.42 -13.27 10.40
N THR A 28 4.80 -14.25 9.75
CA THR A 28 3.66 -14.98 10.33
C THR A 28 4.20 -16.06 11.28
N GLN A 29 4.00 -15.89 12.59
CA GLN A 29 4.24 -16.95 13.57
C GLN A 29 3.18 -18.05 13.42
N GLY A 30 3.60 -19.20 12.89
CA GLY A 30 2.96 -20.50 13.10
C GLY A 30 3.80 -21.32 14.08
N GLY A 31 3.18 -21.76 15.18
CA GLY A 31 3.85 -22.44 16.27
C GLY A 31 4.36 -23.85 15.95
N GLY A 32 5.49 -24.18 16.55
CA GLY A 32 6.03 -25.54 16.66
C GLY A 32 6.84 -25.63 17.94
N GLY A 33 6.32 -26.39 18.92
CA GLY A 33 6.90 -26.53 20.24
C GLY A 33 8.21 -27.31 20.24
N GLY A 34 9.18 -26.81 20.99
CA GLY A 34 10.40 -27.51 21.37
C GLY A 34 10.79 -27.07 22.77
N VAL A 35 10.73 -28.00 23.72
CA VAL A 35 11.04 -27.80 25.14
C VAL A 35 12.56 -27.75 25.31
N GLY A 36 13.06 -26.65 25.87
CA GLY A 36 14.43 -26.52 26.35
C GLY A 36 14.42 -25.72 27.65
N ASP A 37 14.46 -26.43 28.77
CA ASP A 37 14.63 -25.86 30.11
C ASP A 37 16.01 -25.20 30.22
N LEU A 38 16.06 -23.92 30.60
CA LEU A 38 17.12 -23.34 31.41
C LEU A 38 16.60 -22.05 32.09
N HIS A 39 16.60 -22.08 33.43
CA HIS A 39 16.45 -20.96 34.37
C HIS A 39 15.10 -20.21 34.45
N GLY A 40 14.18 -20.78 35.23
CA GLY A 40 13.66 -20.13 36.44
C GLY A 40 12.81 -18.86 36.27
N CYS A 41 11.56 -19.02 35.86
CA CYS A 41 10.43 -18.20 36.33
C CYS A 41 9.12 -18.93 35.99
N SER A 42 8.26 -19.20 36.99
CA SER A 42 6.94 -19.76 36.78
C SER A 42 5.93 -18.64 36.49
N PHE A 43 5.08 -18.84 35.48
CA PHE A 43 3.88 -18.03 35.28
C PHE A 43 2.68 -18.94 35.07
N ARG A 44 1.67 -18.79 35.95
CA ARG A 44 0.31 -19.29 35.75
C ARG A 44 -0.50 -18.20 35.05
N SER A 45 -1.14 -18.52 33.92
CA SER A 45 -2.10 -17.64 33.26
C SER A 45 -3.49 -17.84 33.89
N TRP A 46 -4.00 -16.82 34.56
CA TRP A 46 -5.43 -16.61 34.78
C TRP A 46 -5.78 -15.21 34.25
N GLY A 47 -6.89 -15.12 33.51
CA GLY A 47 -7.30 -13.93 32.77
C GLY A 47 -7.48 -12.70 33.65
N GLY A 48 -7.13 -11.54 33.09
CA GLY A 48 -7.32 -10.25 33.74
C GLY A 48 -6.82 -9.11 32.88
N THR A 49 -7.76 -8.29 32.42
CA THR A 49 -7.58 -7.03 31.71
C THR A 49 -6.59 -6.10 32.42
N LEU A 50 -5.55 -5.64 31.71
CA LEU A 50 -4.60 -4.65 32.21
C LEU A 50 -5.07 -3.23 31.86
N TYR A 51 -5.46 -2.46 32.88
CA TYR A 51 -5.59 -1.01 32.81
C TYR A 51 -4.22 -0.36 33.06
N ALA A 52 -3.73 0.43 32.11
CA ALA A 52 -2.59 1.33 32.34
C ALA A 52 -3.08 2.66 32.91
N ARG A 53 -2.52 3.06 34.06
CA ARG A 53 -2.84 4.30 34.79
C ARG A 53 -1.76 5.34 34.48
N TYR A 54 -2.10 6.41 33.77
CA TYR A 54 -1.21 7.58 33.62
C TYR A 54 -1.63 8.69 34.59
N PRO A 55 -0.73 9.25 35.40
CA PRO A 55 -1.04 10.42 36.22
C PRO A 55 -0.85 11.69 35.39
N HIS A 56 -1.82 12.59 35.47
CA HIS A 56 -1.81 13.96 34.93
C HIS A 56 -1.83 14.11 33.40
N ARG A 57 -3.02 13.98 32.80
CA ARG A 57 -3.52 14.88 31.75
C ARG A 57 -5.02 14.64 31.56
N VAL A 58 -5.82 15.69 31.77
CA VAL A 58 -7.25 15.70 31.44
C VAL A 58 -7.35 15.78 29.92
N VAL A 59 -7.75 14.68 29.28
CA VAL A 59 -8.18 14.68 27.88
C VAL A 59 -9.70 14.53 27.91
N LEU A 60 -10.40 15.61 27.53
CA LEU A 60 -11.83 15.58 27.24
C LEU A 60 -12.00 14.93 25.85
N THR A 61 -12.21 13.63 25.83
CA THR A 61 -12.63 12.92 24.62
C THR A 61 -14.15 12.80 24.60
N TRP A 62 -14.76 13.47 23.63
CA TRP A 62 -16.16 13.30 23.25
C TRP A 62 -16.36 11.92 22.62
N PHE A 63 -17.29 11.12 23.14
CA PHE A 63 -17.76 9.90 22.49
C PHE A 63 -19.04 10.20 21.71
N THR A 64 -18.96 10.13 20.39
CA THR A 64 -20.13 10.06 19.51
C THR A 64 -20.51 8.59 19.37
N LEU A 65 -21.64 8.19 19.95
CA LEU A 65 -22.25 6.88 19.77
C LEU A 65 -22.89 6.82 18.38
N PHE A 66 -22.30 6.06 17.46
CA PHE A 66 -22.99 5.61 16.26
C PHE A 66 -23.87 4.40 16.61
N GLN A 67 -25.17 4.63 16.57
CA GLN A 67 -26.18 3.59 16.68
C GLN A 67 -26.45 3.07 15.27
N VAL A 68 -25.99 1.85 14.97
CA VAL A 68 -26.34 1.15 13.73
C VAL A 68 -27.78 0.66 13.89
N ARG A 69 -28.66 1.18 13.04
CA ARG A 69 -30.07 0.83 12.94
C ARG A 69 -30.20 -0.26 11.89
N GLU A 70 -30.44 -1.50 12.33
CA GLU A 70 -30.95 -2.58 11.48
C GLU A 70 -32.41 -2.25 11.13
N GLU A 71 -32.70 -2.04 9.84
CA GLU A 71 -34.07 -2.02 9.34
C GLU A 71 -34.48 -3.39 8.80
N GLU A 72 -35.73 -3.70 9.09
CA GLU A 72 -36.38 -5.00 9.01
C GLU A 72 -36.72 -5.43 7.58
N GLY A 73 -36.88 -6.75 7.42
CA GLY A 73 -37.60 -7.34 6.30
C GLY A 73 -37.96 -8.79 6.59
N PHE A 74 -38.94 -9.04 7.47
CA PHE A 74 -39.59 -10.35 7.55
C PHE A 74 -41.10 -10.29 7.82
N PHE A 75 -41.81 -10.88 6.87
CA PHE A 75 -43.12 -11.55 6.90
C PHE A 75 -44.02 -11.45 8.14
N ALA A 76 -45.22 -10.92 7.88
CA ALA A 76 -46.38 -11.04 8.73
C ALA A 76 -46.88 -12.49 8.85
N VAL A 77 -47.05 -12.98 10.08
CA VAL A 77 -47.93 -14.10 10.41
C VAL A 77 -48.89 -13.64 11.50
N ARG A 78 -50.19 -13.78 11.18
CA ARG A 78 -51.35 -13.36 11.94
C ARG A 78 -51.70 -14.40 13.01
N TRP A 79 -51.72 -14.01 14.29
CA TRP A 79 -52.50 -14.69 15.34
C TRP A 79 -53.09 -13.64 16.28
N GLY A 80 -54.41 -13.71 16.45
CA GLY A 80 -55.18 -12.74 17.23
C GLY A 80 -55.21 -13.07 18.72
N ALA A 81 -55.29 -12.02 19.53
CA ALA A 81 -55.89 -12.06 20.86
C ALA A 81 -56.51 -10.68 21.14
N ILE A 82 -57.79 -10.71 21.52
CA ILE A 82 -58.62 -9.55 21.86
C ILE A 82 -58.27 -9.13 23.29
N ILE A 83 -57.83 -7.89 23.50
CA ILE A 83 -57.67 -7.26 24.82
C ILE A 83 -58.64 -6.06 24.89
N PRO A 84 -59.52 -5.96 25.90
CA PRO A 84 -60.43 -4.83 26.03
C PRO A 84 -59.69 -3.54 26.45
N PRO A 85 -60.22 -2.35 26.09
CA PRO A 85 -59.56 -1.08 26.35
C PRO A 85 -59.52 -0.73 27.85
N ARG A 86 -58.35 -0.31 28.34
CA ARG A 86 -58.20 0.35 29.64
C ARG A 86 -58.68 1.80 29.54
N GLN A 87 -59.37 2.27 30.58
CA GLN A 87 -59.88 3.64 30.67
C GLN A 87 -58.75 4.68 30.78
N PRO A 88 -58.95 5.93 30.30
CA PRO A 88 -57.94 6.98 30.37
C PRO A 88 -57.74 7.47 31.81
N PHE A 89 -56.47 7.61 32.21
CA PHE A 89 -56.08 8.34 33.42
C PHE A 89 -56.28 9.85 33.23
N PRO A 90 -56.65 10.61 34.29
CA PRO A 90 -56.72 12.06 34.22
C PRO A 90 -55.33 12.69 34.10
N PRO A 91 -55.20 13.85 33.43
CA PRO A 91 -53.93 14.50 33.16
C PRO A 91 -53.26 15.01 34.44
N ASN A 92 -51.96 14.73 34.58
CA ASN A 92 -51.14 15.22 35.67
C ASN A 92 -50.62 16.63 35.34
N HIS A 93 -51.02 17.63 36.12
CA HIS A 93 -50.61 19.05 35.99
C HIS A 93 -49.09 19.32 36.15
N HIS A 94 -48.27 18.27 36.32
CA HIS A 94 -46.82 18.36 36.33
C HIS A 94 -46.20 18.36 34.92
N GLU A 95 -46.82 17.70 33.93
CA GLU A 95 -46.26 17.55 32.58
C GLU A 95 -46.37 18.84 31.73
N GLU A 96 -47.40 19.66 31.93
CA GLU A 96 -47.57 20.93 31.21
C GLU A 96 -46.48 21.96 31.57
N ARG A 97 -45.92 21.90 32.79
CA ARG A 97 -44.86 22.83 33.22
C ARG A 97 -43.48 22.43 32.70
N GLU A 98 -43.24 21.15 32.40
CA GLU A 98 -41.99 20.70 31.79
C GLU A 98 -41.96 20.97 30.27
N MET A 99 -43.09 20.81 29.57
CA MET A 99 -43.16 21.11 28.14
C MET A 99 -42.91 22.60 27.82
N GLN A 100 -43.33 23.53 28.69
CA GLN A 100 -43.02 24.97 28.50
C GLN A 100 -41.54 25.32 28.75
N ARG A 101 -40.82 24.53 29.56
CA ARG A 101 -39.37 24.71 29.76
C ARG A 101 -38.58 24.15 28.57
N ILE A 102 -38.97 23.00 28.01
CA ILE A 102 -38.30 22.38 26.86
C ILE A 102 -38.45 23.25 25.59
N GLY A 103 -39.61 23.90 25.41
CA GLY A 103 -39.85 24.79 24.26
C GLY A 103 -38.94 26.02 24.18
N LYS A 104 -38.49 26.57 25.32
CA LYS A 104 -37.57 27.74 25.37
C LYS A 104 -36.11 27.37 25.14
N TRP A 105 -35.69 26.15 25.46
CA TRP A 105 -34.32 25.69 25.18
C TRP A 105 -34.13 25.27 23.72
N MET A 106 -35.16 24.72 23.07
CA MET A 106 -35.10 24.38 21.64
C MET A 106 -34.99 25.62 20.73
N THR A 107 -35.57 26.77 21.09
CA THR A 107 -35.48 27.99 20.26
C THR A 107 -34.12 28.67 20.33
N VAL A 108 -33.39 28.57 21.46
CA VAL A 108 -32.03 29.10 21.58
C VAL A 108 -31.01 28.17 20.88
N ALA A 109 -31.21 26.85 20.94
CA ALA A 109 -30.35 25.90 20.24
C ALA A 109 -30.48 25.99 18.71
N LEU A 110 -31.67 26.30 18.19
CA LEU A 110 -31.92 26.43 16.75
C LEU A 110 -31.31 27.72 16.15
N LEU A 111 -31.13 28.78 16.94
CA LEU A 111 -30.58 30.06 16.47
C LEU A 111 -29.04 30.13 16.51
N VAL A 112 -28.38 29.23 17.25
CA VAL A 112 -26.89 29.14 17.30
C VAL A 112 -26.35 28.17 16.23
N MET A 113 -27.20 27.32 15.65
CA MET A 113 -26.82 26.30 14.67
C MET A 113 -26.82 26.79 13.20
N LEU A 114 -27.25 28.03 12.91
CA LEU A 114 -27.27 28.62 11.56
C LEU A 114 -26.67 30.03 11.65
N PRO A 115 -25.37 30.26 11.31
CA PRO A 115 -24.81 29.98 9.98
C PRO A 115 -23.33 29.54 10.01
N HIS A 116 -23.05 28.23 10.01
CA HIS A 116 -21.69 27.72 9.66
C HIS A 116 -21.65 27.06 8.28
N ALA A 117 -22.79 26.94 7.59
CA ALA A 117 -22.86 26.32 6.26
C ALA A 117 -22.40 27.24 5.11
N ALA A 118 -22.05 28.50 5.37
CA ALA A 118 -21.77 29.50 4.34
C ALA A 118 -20.26 29.77 4.08
N LEU A 119 -19.34 29.04 4.72
CA LEU A 119 -17.89 29.22 4.55
C LEU A 119 -17.11 27.90 4.30
N ALA A 120 -17.77 26.86 3.80
CA ALA A 120 -17.05 25.80 3.11
C ALA A 120 -16.91 26.23 1.65
N GLN A 121 -16.06 27.23 1.41
CA GLN A 121 -15.52 27.46 0.09
C GLN A 121 -14.58 26.28 -0.14
N GLU A 122 -15.04 25.30 -0.92
CA GLU A 122 -14.18 24.25 -1.46
C GLU A 122 -13.18 24.96 -2.37
N ASP A 123 -12.07 25.42 -1.79
CA ASP A 123 -10.89 25.72 -2.58
C ASP A 123 -10.48 24.40 -3.21
N ASP A 124 -10.88 24.21 -4.47
CA ASP A 124 -10.39 23.16 -5.35
C ASP A 124 -8.89 23.34 -5.45
N ALA A 125 -8.16 22.78 -4.49
CA ALA A 125 -6.72 22.84 -4.43
C ALA A 125 -6.20 22.08 -5.64
N GLU A 126 -5.80 22.81 -6.68
CA GLU A 126 -5.20 22.26 -7.87
C GLU A 126 -3.88 21.56 -7.48
N VAL A 127 -3.90 20.23 -7.46
CA VAL A 127 -2.71 19.43 -7.17
C VAL A 127 -1.90 19.32 -8.46
N SER A 128 -0.87 20.16 -8.60
CA SER A 128 0.11 20.05 -9.68
C SER A 128 1.20 19.05 -9.32
N LEU A 129 1.56 18.16 -10.26
CA LEU A 129 2.63 17.18 -10.12
C LEU A 129 3.85 17.60 -10.96
N SER A 130 5.00 17.77 -10.31
CA SER A 130 6.26 18.06 -11.00
C SER A 130 6.81 16.81 -11.69
N LEU A 131 7.13 16.93 -12.98
CA LEU A 131 7.80 15.88 -13.73
C LEU A 131 9.32 15.95 -13.52
N PRO A 132 10.01 14.79 -13.35
CA PRO A 132 11.46 14.78 -13.33
C PRO A 132 12.02 15.14 -14.72
N PRO A 133 13.26 15.65 -14.80
CA PRO A 133 13.94 15.84 -16.07
C PRO A 133 14.02 14.55 -16.89
N ALA A 134 13.90 14.65 -18.21
CA ALA A 134 13.93 13.50 -19.11
C ALA A 134 15.28 12.76 -19.09
N SER A 135 16.37 13.46 -18.74
CA SER A 135 17.71 12.86 -18.57
C SER A 135 17.73 11.73 -17.54
N LEU A 136 16.85 11.78 -16.52
CA LEU A 136 16.73 10.77 -15.48
C LEU A 136 16.36 9.39 -16.04
N GLY A 137 15.52 9.33 -17.07
CA GLY A 137 15.02 8.07 -17.64
C GLY A 137 16.11 7.15 -18.18
N LYS A 138 17.27 7.70 -18.60
CA LYS A 138 18.41 6.94 -19.12
C LYS A 138 19.07 6.01 -18.09
N TRP A 139 18.79 6.22 -16.81
CA TRP A 139 19.37 5.47 -15.69
C TRP A 139 18.43 4.40 -15.12
N TYR A 140 17.33 4.14 -15.81
CA TYR A 140 16.36 3.09 -15.53
C TYR A 140 16.28 2.09 -16.69
N LYS A 141 15.88 0.85 -16.39
CA LYS A 141 15.49 -0.12 -17.43
C LYS A 141 14.30 0.44 -18.24
N PRO A 142 14.24 0.19 -19.56
CA PRO A 142 15.18 -0.61 -20.34
C PRO A 142 16.39 0.16 -20.90
N ALA A 143 16.44 1.49 -20.74
CA ALA A 143 17.51 2.31 -21.30
C ALA A 143 18.90 2.01 -20.70
N SER A 144 18.93 1.61 -19.43
CA SER A 144 20.11 1.07 -18.76
C SER A 144 19.95 -0.40 -18.43
N GLU A 145 21.04 -1.16 -18.48
CA GLU A 145 21.06 -2.59 -18.13
C GLU A 145 20.61 -2.85 -16.68
N ARG A 146 20.98 -1.95 -15.76
CA ARG A 146 20.63 -1.98 -14.34
C ARG A 146 19.90 -0.69 -13.96
N HIS A 147 19.17 -0.67 -12.85
CA HIS A 147 18.58 0.57 -12.31
C HIS A 147 19.65 1.44 -11.61
N VAL A 148 20.59 1.99 -12.38
CA VAL A 148 21.79 2.70 -11.90
C VAL A 148 21.42 3.87 -10.97
N TRP A 149 20.38 4.62 -11.30
CA TRP A 149 19.89 5.70 -10.44
C TRP A 149 19.45 5.18 -9.07
N LEU A 150 18.65 4.13 -9.05
CA LEU A 150 18.14 3.54 -7.81
C LEU A 150 19.28 3.00 -6.92
N HIS A 151 20.27 2.33 -7.52
CA HIS A 151 21.45 1.87 -6.79
C HIS A 151 22.25 3.02 -6.20
N THR A 152 22.38 4.14 -6.92
CA THR A 152 23.05 5.35 -6.41
C THR A 152 22.30 5.94 -5.22
N MET A 153 20.96 6.03 -5.28
CA MET A 153 20.14 6.45 -4.13
C MET A 153 20.29 5.51 -2.92
N PHE A 154 20.42 4.20 -3.13
CA PHE A 154 20.66 3.25 -2.04
C PHE A 154 22.06 3.37 -1.45
N ARG A 155 23.11 3.61 -2.27
CA ARG A 155 24.46 3.90 -1.76
C ARG A 155 24.47 5.18 -0.93
N LEU A 156 23.83 6.24 -1.41
CA LEU A 156 23.68 7.51 -0.67
C LEU A 156 22.99 7.33 0.68
N ARG A 157 21.86 6.61 0.73
CA ARG A 157 21.17 6.30 1.99
C ARG A 157 22.07 5.55 2.97
N ARG A 158 22.80 4.53 2.50
CA ARG A 158 23.73 3.77 3.34
C ARG A 158 24.88 4.64 3.84
N ALA A 159 25.47 5.45 2.98
CA ALA A 159 26.57 6.34 3.36
C ALA A 159 26.12 7.41 4.36
N MET A 160 24.93 7.99 4.20
CA MET A 160 24.34 8.92 5.18
C MET A 160 24.19 8.28 6.56
N LEU A 161 23.69 7.04 6.62
CA LEU A 161 23.55 6.30 7.87
C LEU A 161 24.91 6.00 8.50
N ALA A 162 25.86 5.47 7.71
CA ALA A 162 27.19 5.13 8.17
C ALA A 162 27.96 6.35 8.72
N VAL A 163 27.87 7.50 8.05
CA VAL A 163 28.47 8.75 8.57
C VAL A 163 27.88 9.12 9.93
N SER A 164 26.56 9.00 10.12
CA SER A 164 25.94 9.28 11.41
C SER A 164 26.39 8.29 12.50
N GLU A 165 26.50 7.02 12.16
CA GLU A 165 26.88 5.95 13.09
C GLU A 165 28.34 6.10 13.53
N TYR A 166 29.27 6.22 12.57
CA TYR A 166 30.69 6.34 12.89
C TYR A 166 31.06 7.68 13.52
N ALA A 167 30.32 8.76 13.24
CA ALA A 167 30.47 10.00 13.99
C ALA A 167 30.07 9.83 15.46
N ALA A 168 29.00 9.09 15.75
CA ALA A 168 28.56 8.84 17.13
C ALA A 168 29.51 7.91 17.89
N LEU A 169 30.11 6.93 17.20
CA LEU A 169 31.08 6.00 17.78
C LEU A 169 32.49 6.59 17.90
N GLY A 170 32.78 7.73 17.26
CA GLY A 170 34.12 8.32 17.22
C GLY A 170 35.11 7.55 16.34
N GLU A 171 34.64 6.67 15.46
CA GLU A 171 35.45 5.84 14.57
C GLU A 171 35.88 6.64 13.33
N ARG A 172 36.88 7.51 13.52
CA ARG A 172 37.30 8.51 12.52
C ARG A 172 37.65 7.94 11.14
N ASP A 173 38.38 6.83 11.08
CA ASP A 173 38.81 6.26 9.79
C ASP A 173 37.61 5.76 8.95
N LEU A 174 36.65 5.10 9.61
CA LEU A 174 35.42 4.66 8.95
C LEU A 174 34.50 5.84 8.62
N LEU A 175 34.40 6.82 9.51
CA LEU A 175 33.68 8.07 9.25
C LEU A 175 34.20 8.77 8.00
N VAL A 176 35.52 8.95 7.86
CA VAL A 176 36.13 9.58 6.69
C VAL A 176 35.87 8.76 5.42
N LYS A 177 36.07 7.44 5.47
CA LYS A 177 35.79 6.55 4.33
C LYS A 177 34.35 6.71 3.82
N TRP A 178 33.36 6.70 4.72
CA TRP A 178 31.95 6.80 4.33
C TRP A 178 31.56 8.22 3.92
N ALA A 179 32.18 9.24 4.50
CA ALA A 179 32.03 10.62 4.06
C ALA A 179 32.54 10.81 2.61
N GLU A 180 33.69 10.23 2.26
CA GLU A 180 34.22 10.28 0.89
C GLU A 180 33.30 9.60 -0.12
N GLN A 181 32.77 8.42 0.24
CA GLN A 181 31.79 7.71 -0.59
C GLN A 181 30.50 8.53 -0.77
N LEU A 182 30.01 9.15 0.30
CA LEU A 182 28.84 10.02 0.26
C LEU A 182 29.04 11.21 -0.69
N VAL A 183 30.16 11.93 -0.56
CA VAL A 183 30.47 13.08 -1.41
C VAL A 183 30.54 12.67 -2.87
N LYS A 184 31.20 11.53 -3.16
CA LYS A 184 31.31 10.98 -4.50
C LYS A 184 29.94 10.69 -5.11
N ASP A 185 29.10 9.91 -4.44
CA ASP A 185 27.79 9.55 -4.96
C ASP A 185 26.86 10.79 -5.04
N TYR A 186 26.98 11.75 -4.12
CA TYR A 186 26.13 12.95 -4.12
C TYR A 186 26.44 13.85 -5.32
N ARG A 187 27.74 14.03 -5.63
CA ARG A 187 28.16 14.75 -6.84
C ARG A 187 27.71 14.07 -8.13
N SER A 188 27.72 12.74 -8.17
CA SER A 188 27.28 12.01 -9.36
C SER A 188 25.80 12.27 -9.71
N ILE A 189 24.97 12.76 -8.78
CA ILE A 189 23.61 13.18 -9.11
C ILE A 189 23.60 14.22 -10.22
N GLY A 190 24.46 15.24 -10.14
CA GLY A 190 24.55 16.31 -11.14
C GLY A 190 25.23 15.88 -12.44
N GLU A 191 25.92 14.74 -12.45
CA GLU A 191 26.44 14.11 -13.67
C GLU A 191 25.34 13.27 -14.35
N MET A 192 24.54 12.57 -13.54
CA MET A 192 23.43 11.73 -14.02
C MET A 192 22.25 12.57 -14.51
N VAL A 193 21.92 13.63 -13.79
CA VAL A 193 20.82 14.55 -14.09
C VAL A 193 21.38 15.99 -14.06
N PRO A 194 22.00 16.46 -15.16
CA PRO A 194 22.62 17.78 -15.23
C PRO A 194 21.70 18.93 -14.86
N GLU A 195 20.40 18.78 -15.09
CA GLU A 195 19.36 19.76 -14.75
C GLU A 195 19.25 20.01 -13.24
N TRP A 196 19.72 19.08 -12.40
CA TRP A 196 19.73 19.24 -10.94
C TRP A 196 21.09 19.67 -10.39
N LYS A 197 22.10 19.89 -11.23
CA LYS A 197 23.46 20.19 -10.77
C LYS A 197 23.50 21.40 -9.84
N ASP A 198 22.75 22.45 -10.16
CA ASP A 198 22.71 23.69 -9.38
C ASP A 198 21.78 23.61 -8.15
N GLU A 199 20.93 22.58 -8.07
CA GLU A 199 20.06 22.29 -6.92
C GLU A 199 20.79 21.45 -5.84
N LEU A 200 21.98 20.94 -6.16
CA LEU A 200 22.80 20.17 -5.23
C LEU A 200 23.60 21.09 -4.32
N GLU A 201 23.46 20.86 -3.03
CA GLU A 201 24.18 21.54 -1.96
C GLU A 201 25.60 20.96 -1.79
N VAL A 202 26.38 20.93 -2.87
CA VAL A 202 27.70 20.25 -2.94
C VAL A 202 28.68 20.82 -1.91
N GLU A 203 28.59 22.12 -1.61
CA GLU A 203 29.41 22.75 -0.57
C GLU A 203 29.19 22.13 0.83
N TRP A 204 27.98 21.65 1.13
CA TRP A 204 27.70 20.98 2.40
C TRP A 204 28.23 19.56 2.42
N ALA A 205 28.27 18.88 1.27
CA ALA A 205 28.95 17.59 1.15
C ALA A 205 30.46 17.73 1.41
N GLU A 206 31.08 18.80 0.90
CA GLU A 206 32.49 19.11 1.14
C GLU A 206 32.76 19.43 2.62
N LYS A 207 31.95 20.32 3.22
CA LYS A 207 32.02 20.65 4.66
C LYS A 207 31.85 19.40 5.55
N LEU A 208 31.01 18.45 5.14
CA LEU A 208 30.84 17.16 5.85
C LEU A 208 32.15 16.38 5.86
N LEU A 209 32.82 16.26 4.71
CA LEU A 209 34.09 15.54 4.61
C LEU A 209 35.22 16.24 5.39
N GLU A 210 35.28 17.56 5.34
CA GLU A 210 36.22 18.35 6.14
C GLU A 210 36.01 18.14 7.64
N ALA A 211 34.76 18.21 8.11
CA ALA A 211 34.42 17.96 9.51
C ALA A 211 34.75 16.52 9.94
N ALA A 212 34.45 15.53 9.09
CA ALA A 212 34.82 14.13 9.31
C ALA A 212 36.35 13.98 9.47
N ARG A 213 37.11 14.61 8.57
CA ARG A 213 38.58 14.63 8.64
C ARG A 213 39.11 15.35 9.86
N ALA A 214 38.42 16.36 10.37
CA ALA A 214 38.80 17.09 11.57
C ALA A 214 38.40 16.36 12.87
N GLY A 215 37.55 15.34 12.81
CA GLY A 215 36.92 14.75 13.99
C GLY A 215 35.86 15.67 14.63
N ASP A 216 35.33 16.65 13.88
CA ASP A 216 34.28 17.56 14.34
C ASP A 216 32.90 16.91 14.17
N ALA A 217 32.47 16.15 15.18
CA ALA A 217 31.19 15.47 15.18
C ALA A 217 29.99 16.44 15.05
N GLU A 218 30.08 17.64 15.63
CA GLU A 218 29.00 18.62 15.48
C GLU A 218 28.93 19.18 14.05
N GLY A 219 30.09 19.43 13.44
CA GLY A 219 30.24 19.83 12.05
C GLY A 219 29.64 18.79 11.10
N VAL A 220 29.95 17.51 11.31
CA VAL A 220 29.35 16.40 10.56
C VAL A 220 27.83 16.44 10.69
N GLY A 221 27.31 16.52 11.92
CA GLY A 221 25.87 16.57 12.16
C GLY A 221 25.18 17.78 11.51
N ARG A 222 25.80 18.96 11.53
CA ARG A 222 25.28 20.16 10.83
C ARG A 222 25.23 19.96 9.33
N ALA A 223 26.31 19.47 8.73
CA ALA A 223 26.40 19.28 7.29
C ALA A 223 25.43 18.20 6.80
N GLN A 224 25.31 17.07 7.52
CA GLN A 224 24.33 16.02 7.21
C GLN A 224 22.89 16.55 7.19
N ARG A 225 22.51 17.41 8.15
CA ARG A 225 21.16 18.02 8.16
C ARG A 225 20.91 18.86 6.91
N LYS A 226 21.91 19.63 6.46
CA LYS A 226 21.80 20.47 5.26
C LYS A 226 21.65 19.64 3.98
N ILE A 227 22.49 18.61 3.82
CA ILE A 227 22.37 17.65 2.71
C ILE A 227 21.00 16.96 2.75
N GLY A 228 20.55 16.54 3.93
CA GLY A 228 19.25 15.90 4.12
C GLY A 228 18.06 16.77 3.69
N ILE A 229 18.13 18.09 3.90
CA ILE A 229 17.11 19.03 3.41
C ILE A 229 17.07 19.05 1.88
N SER A 230 18.23 19.14 1.22
CA SER A 230 18.31 19.08 -0.26
C SER A 230 17.76 17.75 -0.81
N CYS A 231 18.18 16.62 -0.22
CA CYS A 231 17.65 15.29 -0.60
C CYS A 231 16.12 15.22 -0.45
N ASN A 232 15.57 15.77 0.63
CA ASN A 232 14.15 15.77 0.89
C ASN A 232 13.37 16.68 -0.07
N GLY A 233 13.95 17.80 -0.52
CA GLY A 233 13.36 18.67 -1.53
C GLY A 233 13.12 17.89 -2.83
N CYS A 234 14.17 17.32 -3.39
CA CYS A 234 14.07 16.50 -4.61
C CYS A 234 13.14 15.30 -4.42
N HIS A 235 13.20 14.62 -3.27
CA HIS A 235 12.32 13.48 -3.01
C HIS A 235 10.84 13.84 -2.88
N LYS A 236 10.54 14.99 -2.28
CA LYS A 236 9.16 15.47 -2.15
C LYS A 236 8.58 15.80 -3.53
N GLU A 237 9.41 16.39 -4.39
CA GLU A 237 8.96 16.88 -5.68
C GLU A 237 8.89 15.80 -6.76
N PHE A 238 9.94 14.97 -6.89
CA PHE A 238 10.12 14.13 -8.07
C PHE A 238 10.06 12.63 -7.80
N ARG A 239 10.19 12.16 -6.54
CA ARG A 239 10.31 10.71 -6.27
C ARG A 239 9.11 9.91 -6.75
N PHE A 240 7.91 10.47 -6.57
CA PHE A 240 6.66 9.82 -6.93
C PHE A 240 6.49 9.73 -8.44
N THR A 241 6.62 10.86 -9.15
CA THR A 241 6.50 10.92 -10.61
C THR A 241 7.61 10.14 -11.31
N ALA A 242 8.85 10.17 -10.79
CA ALA A 242 9.93 9.32 -11.30
C ALA A 242 9.67 7.82 -11.09
N ALA A 243 9.04 7.42 -9.99
CA ALA A 243 8.68 6.02 -9.77
C ALA A 243 7.60 5.58 -10.79
N ALA A 244 6.56 6.38 -10.98
CA ALA A 244 5.51 6.09 -11.95
C ALA A 244 6.05 6.01 -13.38
N LEU A 245 6.86 6.99 -13.81
CA LEU A 245 7.37 7.07 -15.17
C LEU A 245 8.47 6.05 -15.50
N TYR A 246 9.27 5.64 -14.52
CA TYR A 246 10.48 4.84 -14.82
C TYR A 246 10.56 3.50 -14.10
N ARG A 247 9.59 3.16 -13.24
CA ARG A 247 9.53 1.87 -12.54
C ARG A 247 8.22 1.11 -12.77
N THR A 248 7.19 1.79 -13.26
CA THR A 248 5.97 1.12 -13.71
C THR A 248 6.13 0.60 -15.14
N PRO A 249 5.79 -0.67 -15.43
CA PRO A 249 5.71 -1.19 -16.79
C PRO A 249 4.74 -0.39 -17.67
N ASP A 250 5.05 -0.35 -18.96
CA ASP A 250 4.10 0.09 -19.98
C ASP A 250 3.24 -1.12 -20.40
N PHE A 251 2.02 -1.21 -19.86
CA PHE A 251 1.10 -2.30 -20.15
C PHE A 251 0.55 -2.27 -21.59
N GLY A 252 0.65 -1.15 -22.31
CA GLY A 252 0.31 -1.08 -23.73
C GLY A 252 1.19 -1.98 -24.60
N ARG A 253 2.39 -2.31 -24.12
CA ARG A 253 3.35 -3.23 -24.78
C ARG A 253 3.22 -4.67 -24.31
N VAL A 254 2.46 -4.94 -23.26
CA VAL A 254 2.28 -6.31 -22.74
C VAL A 254 1.25 -7.02 -23.61
N LYS A 255 1.59 -8.24 -24.01
CA LYS A 255 0.71 -9.17 -24.74
C LYS A 255 0.41 -10.37 -23.87
N VAL A 256 -0.79 -10.92 -24.06
CA VAL A 256 -1.25 -12.16 -23.42
C VAL A 256 -1.56 -13.14 -24.53
N GLU A 257 -0.98 -14.34 -24.47
CA GLU A 257 -1.29 -15.43 -25.38
C GLU A 257 -2.57 -16.13 -24.89
N ASP A 258 -3.62 -16.16 -25.72
CA ASP A 258 -4.83 -16.94 -25.43
C ASP A 258 -4.55 -18.41 -25.79
N SER A 259 -4.55 -19.29 -24.80
CA SER A 259 -4.23 -20.71 -25.04
C SER A 259 -5.25 -21.48 -25.89
N GLU A 260 -6.48 -20.96 -26.07
CA GLU A 260 -7.50 -21.61 -26.90
C GLU A 260 -7.29 -21.28 -28.38
N THR A 261 -6.94 -20.04 -28.70
CA THR A 261 -6.77 -19.56 -30.08
C THR A 261 -5.31 -19.53 -30.53
N LEU A 262 -4.37 -19.56 -29.58
CA LEU A 262 -2.93 -19.32 -29.77
C LEU A 262 -2.61 -17.93 -30.34
N GLU A 263 -3.54 -16.98 -30.16
CA GLU A 263 -3.37 -15.60 -30.60
C GLU A 263 -2.88 -14.71 -29.46
N GLU A 264 -2.02 -13.74 -29.79
CA GLU A 264 -1.64 -12.68 -28.86
C GLU A 264 -2.73 -11.59 -28.83
N VAL A 265 -3.27 -11.32 -27.64
CA VAL A 265 -4.19 -10.21 -27.40
C VAL A 265 -3.51 -9.09 -26.62
N ALA A 266 -4.01 -7.87 -26.75
CA ALA A 266 -3.54 -6.76 -25.92
C ALA A 266 -3.88 -7.02 -24.45
N PHE A 267 -3.02 -6.57 -23.53
CA PHE A 267 -3.24 -6.74 -22.09
C PHE A 267 -4.58 -6.17 -21.62
N HIS A 268 -4.98 -5.01 -22.14
CA HIS A 268 -6.30 -4.41 -21.88
C HIS A 268 -7.45 -5.38 -22.22
N ASP A 269 -7.41 -5.98 -23.42
CA ASP A 269 -8.48 -6.87 -23.90
C ASP A 269 -8.51 -8.18 -23.10
N ALA A 270 -7.34 -8.67 -22.68
CA ALA A 270 -7.24 -9.80 -21.75
C ALA A 270 -7.91 -9.48 -20.39
N MET A 271 -7.64 -8.29 -19.84
CA MET A 271 -8.25 -7.82 -18.58
C MET A 271 -9.76 -7.60 -18.71
N GLU A 272 -10.24 -7.08 -19.83
CA GLU A 272 -11.67 -6.99 -20.14
C GLU A 272 -12.31 -8.38 -20.19
N GLY A 273 -11.67 -9.32 -20.88
CA GLY A 273 -12.12 -10.71 -20.96
C GLY A 273 -12.18 -11.41 -19.59
N LEU A 274 -11.23 -11.11 -18.69
CA LEU A 274 -11.24 -11.57 -17.30
C LEU A 274 -12.44 -11.00 -16.53
N SER A 275 -12.68 -9.69 -16.63
CA SER A 275 -13.82 -9.02 -16.01
C SER A 275 -15.15 -9.61 -16.49
N ILE A 276 -15.30 -9.85 -17.79
CA ILE A 276 -16.50 -10.48 -18.37
C ILE A 276 -16.69 -11.89 -17.81
N SER A 277 -15.63 -12.69 -17.73
CA SER A 277 -15.71 -14.08 -17.25
C SER A 277 -16.07 -14.15 -15.76
N LEU A 278 -15.48 -13.27 -14.94
CA LEU A 278 -15.82 -13.12 -13.52
C LEU A 278 -17.28 -12.72 -13.32
N ASN A 279 -17.76 -11.72 -14.06
CA ASN A 279 -19.14 -11.26 -13.95
C ASN A 279 -20.14 -12.33 -14.45
N ARG A 280 -19.83 -13.05 -15.52
CA ARG A 280 -20.65 -14.18 -16.00
C ARG A 280 -20.77 -15.26 -14.94
N LEU A 281 -19.66 -15.61 -14.29
CA LEU A 281 -19.66 -16.56 -13.17
C LEU A 281 -20.54 -16.04 -12.03
N PHE A 282 -20.32 -14.81 -11.57
CA PHE A 282 -21.12 -14.19 -10.51
C PHE A 282 -22.63 -14.23 -10.80
N ILE A 283 -23.04 -13.82 -12.01
CA ILE A 283 -24.44 -13.82 -12.46
C ILE A 283 -24.99 -15.25 -12.46
N ALA A 284 -24.26 -16.22 -13.03
CA ALA A 284 -24.70 -17.61 -13.09
C ALA A 284 -24.86 -18.25 -11.71
N LEU A 285 -23.93 -17.97 -10.77
CA LEU A 285 -24.01 -18.41 -9.38
C LEU A 285 -25.26 -17.83 -8.69
N ARG A 286 -25.47 -16.52 -8.83
CA ARG A 286 -26.60 -15.80 -8.22
C ARG A 286 -27.94 -16.30 -8.75
N ASP A 287 -28.02 -16.57 -10.04
CA ASP A 287 -29.25 -16.96 -10.72
C ASP A 287 -29.48 -18.49 -10.70
N GLY A 288 -28.62 -19.26 -10.02
CA GLY A 288 -28.77 -20.71 -9.87
C GLY A 288 -28.50 -21.52 -11.15
N ARG A 289 -27.76 -20.97 -12.11
CA ARG A 289 -27.48 -21.58 -13.42
C ARG A 289 -26.17 -22.39 -13.39
N ALA A 290 -26.23 -23.61 -12.86
CA ALA A 290 -25.04 -24.44 -12.61
C ALA A 290 -24.17 -24.68 -13.86
N GLU A 291 -24.76 -25.08 -15.00
CA GLU A 291 -23.99 -25.32 -16.24
C GLU A 291 -23.27 -24.07 -16.73
N ALA A 292 -23.97 -22.93 -16.74
CA ALA A 292 -23.39 -21.64 -17.11
C ALA A 292 -22.30 -21.20 -16.14
N ALA A 293 -22.44 -21.49 -14.85
CA ALA A 293 -21.42 -21.22 -13.85
C ALA A 293 -20.17 -22.08 -14.06
N THR A 294 -20.32 -23.37 -14.39
CA THR A 294 -19.20 -24.26 -14.73
C THR A 294 -18.40 -23.72 -15.91
N LEU A 295 -19.07 -23.38 -17.01
CA LEU A 295 -18.42 -22.83 -18.22
C LEU A 295 -17.74 -21.49 -17.92
N ALA A 296 -18.39 -20.58 -17.20
CA ALA A 296 -17.81 -19.29 -16.87
C ALA A 296 -16.59 -19.42 -15.93
N ARG A 297 -16.63 -20.36 -14.97
CA ARG A 297 -15.49 -20.67 -14.10
C ARG A 297 -14.31 -21.22 -14.90
N GLU A 298 -14.56 -22.15 -15.82
CA GLU A 298 -13.51 -22.72 -16.67
C GLU A 298 -12.85 -21.65 -17.53
N LYS A 299 -13.64 -20.77 -18.16
CA LYS A 299 -13.10 -19.66 -18.93
C LYS A 299 -12.35 -18.65 -18.06
N LEU A 300 -12.81 -18.36 -16.84
CA LEU A 300 -12.09 -17.50 -15.90
C LEU A 300 -10.76 -18.14 -15.47
N GLN A 301 -10.76 -19.43 -15.15
CA GLN A 301 -9.55 -20.17 -14.77
C GLN A 301 -8.53 -20.17 -15.92
N GLN A 302 -8.99 -20.39 -17.16
CA GLN A 302 -8.15 -20.34 -18.35
C GLN A 302 -7.52 -18.96 -18.53
N ARG A 303 -8.33 -17.90 -18.53
CA ARG A 303 -7.83 -16.53 -18.70
C ARG A 303 -6.86 -16.09 -17.59
N LEU A 304 -7.06 -16.56 -16.35
CA LEU A 304 -6.10 -16.31 -15.26
C LEU A 304 -4.78 -17.03 -15.51
N SER A 305 -4.82 -18.23 -16.10
CA SER A 305 -3.63 -18.99 -16.51
C SER A 305 -2.91 -18.33 -17.69
N ASP A 306 -3.64 -17.81 -18.67
CA ASP A 306 -3.09 -17.08 -19.81
C ASP A 306 -2.41 -15.79 -19.34
N LEU A 307 -3.10 -15.01 -18.48
CA LEU A 307 -2.55 -13.78 -17.89
C LEU A 307 -1.25 -14.04 -17.12
N ARG A 308 -1.20 -15.14 -16.36
CA ARG A 308 0.01 -15.56 -15.62
C ARG A 308 1.23 -15.71 -16.52
N GLY A 309 1.06 -16.18 -17.77
CA GLY A 309 2.15 -16.29 -18.75
C GLY A 309 2.77 -14.92 -19.09
N SER A 310 1.95 -13.88 -19.17
CA SER A 310 2.41 -12.51 -19.47
C SER A 310 3.23 -11.86 -18.34
N CYS A 311 3.10 -12.33 -17.10
CA CYS A 311 3.82 -11.77 -15.95
C CYS A 311 5.34 -11.90 -16.08
N GLY A 312 5.84 -12.92 -16.80
CA GLY A 312 7.27 -13.15 -17.02
C GLY A 312 7.97 -12.04 -17.80
N GLY A 313 7.21 -11.21 -18.54
CA GLY A 313 7.78 -10.03 -19.21
C GLY A 313 8.25 -8.93 -18.26
N CYS A 314 7.74 -8.93 -17.01
CA CYS A 314 8.07 -7.92 -15.99
C CYS A 314 8.69 -8.53 -14.72
N HIS A 315 8.38 -9.79 -14.40
CA HIS A 315 8.86 -10.47 -13.21
C HIS A 315 9.90 -11.53 -13.57
N GLU A 316 11.14 -11.34 -13.11
CA GLU A 316 12.21 -12.34 -13.26
C GLU A 316 11.99 -13.57 -12.35
N ASN A 317 11.28 -13.40 -11.22
CA ASN A 317 11.01 -14.47 -10.27
C ASN A 317 9.56 -14.98 -10.37
N ALA A 318 9.41 -16.27 -10.74
CA ALA A 318 8.12 -16.95 -10.82
C ALA A 318 7.39 -17.03 -9.46
N SER A 319 8.10 -17.03 -8.32
CA SER A 319 7.46 -17.16 -7.00
C SER A 319 6.54 -15.97 -6.70
N THR A 320 6.90 -14.76 -7.13
CA THR A 320 6.07 -13.56 -6.96
C THR A 320 4.75 -13.68 -7.73
N VAL A 321 4.79 -14.30 -8.91
CA VAL A 321 3.58 -14.57 -9.70
C VAL A 321 2.75 -15.67 -9.04
N ASP A 322 3.38 -16.69 -8.46
CA ASP A 322 2.71 -17.81 -7.76
C ASP A 322 1.93 -17.39 -6.51
N GLU A 323 2.39 -16.35 -5.83
CA GLU A 323 1.69 -15.83 -4.65
C GLU A 323 0.31 -15.21 -4.97
N ILE A 324 0.08 -14.80 -6.23
CA ILE A 324 -1.14 -14.12 -6.66
C ILE A 324 -1.94 -14.96 -7.65
N LEU A 325 -1.27 -15.60 -8.62
CA LEU A 325 -1.87 -16.40 -9.69
C LEU A 325 -1.41 -17.87 -9.63
N GLY A 326 -0.97 -18.34 -8.47
CA GLY A 326 -0.54 -19.72 -8.28
C GLY A 326 -1.66 -20.71 -8.02
N ARG A 327 -1.24 -21.96 -7.83
CA ARG A 327 -2.13 -23.11 -7.58
C ARG A 327 -3.15 -22.86 -6.47
N PRO A 328 -2.82 -22.28 -5.30
CA PRO A 328 -3.81 -22.09 -4.22
C PRO A 328 -5.03 -21.26 -4.65
N VAL A 329 -4.82 -20.22 -5.46
CA VAL A 329 -5.90 -19.37 -5.96
C VAL A 329 -6.76 -20.12 -6.98
N LEU A 330 -6.13 -20.85 -7.90
CA LEU A 330 -6.85 -21.66 -8.89
C LEU A 330 -7.65 -22.79 -8.23
N GLU A 331 -7.12 -23.44 -7.20
CA GLU A 331 -7.83 -24.44 -6.40
C GLU A 331 -9.02 -23.84 -5.65
N LYS A 332 -8.90 -22.63 -5.09
CA LYS A 332 -10.03 -21.92 -4.47
C LYS A 332 -11.12 -21.62 -5.49
N LEU A 333 -10.76 -21.20 -6.70
CA LEU A 333 -11.71 -20.97 -7.79
C LEU A 333 -12.44 -22.26 -8.21
N GLN A 334 -11.75 -23.40 -8.23
CA GLN A 334 -12.36 -24.71 -8.53
C GLN A 334 -13.45 -25.09 -7.52
N GLN A 335 -13.34 -24.63 -6.27
CA GLN A 335 -14.30 -24.95 -5.21
C GLN A 335 -15.58 -24.12 -5.26
N VAL A 336 -15.68 -23.11 -6.14
CA VAL A 336 -16.85 -22.22 -6.22
C VAL A 336 -18.11 -22.97 -6.70
N VAL A 337 -18.01 -23.75 -7.78
CA VAL A 337 -19.17 -24.43 -8.39
C VAL A 337 -19.71 -25.58 -7.52
N PRO A 338 -18.89 -26.47 -6.91
CA PRO A 338 -19.39 -27.53 -6.02
C PRO A 338 -20.18 -27.03 -4.79
N LEU A 339 -20.03 -25.75 -4.41
CA LEU A 339 -20.83 -25.14 -3.34
C LEU A 339 -22.28 -24.87 -3.75
N MET A 340 -22.58 -24.85 -5.06
CA MET A 340 -23.95 -24.73 -5.58
C MET A 340 -24.74 -26.03 -5.41
N ASP A 341 -24.12 -27.19 -5.60
CA ASP A 341 -24.77 -28.51 -5.47
C ASP A 341 -25.35 -28.75 -4.07
N LYS A 342 -24.85 -28.01 -3.08
CA LYS A 342 -25.34 -28.02 -1.69
C LYS A 342 -26.56 -27.10 -1.48
N ASN A 343 -27.17 -26.58 -2.55
CA ASN A 343 -28.21 -25.55 -2.52
C ASN A 343 -27.80 -24.30 -1.72
N THR A 344 -26.52 -23.93 -1.78
CA THR A 344 -26.00 -22.73 -1.09
C THR A 344 -25.34 -21.72 -2.04
N PRO A 345 -26.10 -21.06 -2.95
CA PRO A 345 -25.57 -20.02 -3.86
C PRO A 345 -24.79 -18.93 -3.12
N ARG A 346 -25.24 -18.56 -1.92
CA ARG A 346 -24.56 -17.60 -1.05
C ARG A 346 -23.11 -17.99 -0.74
N LYS A 347 -22.85 -19.26 -0.40
CA LYS A 347 -21.50 -19.74 -0.08
C LYS A 347 -20.60 -19.74 -1.31
N ALA A 348 -21.15 -20.07 -2.48
CA ALA A 348 -20.42 -19.97 -3.74
C ALA A 348 -20.03 -18.51 -4.05
N LEU A 349 -20.94 -17.56 -3.84
CA LEU A 349 -20.68 -16.13 -4.01
C LEU A 349 -19.67 -15.58 -3.00
N GLU A 350 -19.76 -15.97 -1.72
CA GLU A 350 -18.78 -15.62 -0.69
C GLU A 350 -17.38 -16.12 -1.09
N ARG A 351 -17.28 -17.38 -1.54
CA ARG A 351 -16.02 -17.98 -2.02
C ARG A 351 -15.46 -17.28 -3.26
N LEU A 352 -16.33 -16.90 -4.20
CA LEU A 352 -15.92 -16.12 -5.37
C LEU A 352 -15.38 -14.73 -4.96
N GLY A 353 -16.03 -14.09 -3.98
CA GLY A 353 -15.58 -12.83 -3.40
C GLY A 353 -14.19 -12.92 -2.78
N GLU A 354 -13.90 -13.99 -2.02
CA GLU A 354 -12.57 -14.27 -1.49
C GLU A 354 -11.52 -14.35 -2.60
N VAL A 355 -11.79 -15.11 -3.66
CA VAL A 355 -10.88 -15.23 -4.82
C VAL A 355 -10.65 -13.88 -5.49
N ALA A 356 -11.71 -13.08 -5.67
CA ALA A 356 -11.61 -11.75 -6.27
C ALA A 356 -10.76 -10.79 -5.42
N VAL A 357 -10.89 -10.81 -4.09
CA VAL A 357 -10.07 -10.00 -3.20
C VAL A 357 -8.61 -10.48 -3.23
N GLU A 358 -8.36 -11.78 -3.08
CA GLU A 358 -6.99 -12.32 -3.05
C GLU A 358 -6.25 -12.16 -4.38
N THR A 359 -6.97 -12.07 -5.50
CA THR A 359 -6.37 -12.00 -6.84
C THR A 359 -6.47 -10.59 -7.43
N CYS A 360 -7.70 -10.14 -7.72
CA CYS A 360 -7.93 -8.91 -8.47
C CYS A 360 -7.50 -7.67 -7.67
N SER A 361 -7.82 -7.62 -6.37
CA SER A 361 -7.46 -6.44 -5.56
C SER A 361 -5.94 -6.28 -5.41
N ARG A 362 -5.21 -7.39 -5.28
CA ARG A 362 -3.74 -7.38 -5.17
C ARG A 362 -3.11 -6.92 -6.49
N CYS A 363 -3.50 -7.49 -7.62
CA CYS A 363 -3.03 -7.05 -8.94
C CYS A 363 -3.34 -5.57 -9.20
N HIS A 364 -4.57 -5.12 -8.94
CA HIS A 364 -4.94 -3.73 -9.20
C HIS A 364 -4.20 -2.74 -8.29
N SER A 365 -4.02 -3.07 -7.00
CA SER A 365 -3.31 -2.20 -6.06
C SER A 365 -1.82 -2.06 -6.43
N LEU A 366 -1.23 -3.10 -7.01
CA LEU A 366 0.19 -3.12 -7.38
C LEU A 366 0.45 -2.58 -8.79
N HIS A 367 -0.43 -2.85 -9.75
CA HIS A 367 -0.18 -2.56 -11.16
C HIS A 367 -1.06 -1.45 -11.73
N ARG A 368 -2.35 -1.42 -11.40
CA ARG A 368 -3.30 -0.52 -12.06
C ARG A 368 -3.05 0.94 -11.68
N THR A 369 -3.00 1.25 -10.38
CA THR A 369 -2.81 2.64 -9.94
C THR A 369 -1.50 3.24 -10.44
N PRO A 370 -0.35 2.54 -10.37
CA PRO A 370 0.89 3.08 -10.94
C PRO A 370 0.86 3.20 -12.47
N ALA A 371 0.11 2.33 -13.17
CA ALA A 371 0.01 2.34 -14.62
C ALA A 371 -0.86 3.50 -15.13
N GLU A 372 -2.06 3.68 -14.56
CA GLU A 372 -2.94 4.81 -14.88
C GLU A 372 -2.23 6.15 -14.59
N LEU A 373 -1.46 6.21 -13.50
CA LEU A 373 -0.64 7.38 -13.21
C LEU A 373 0.48 7.58 -14.23
N ARG A 374 1.13 6.50 -14.68
CA ARG A 374 2.15 6.59 -15.73
C ARG A 374 1.55 7.19 -17.00
N GLU A 375 0.40 6.67 -17.46
CA GLU A 375 -0.33 7.16 -18.64
C GLU A 375 -0.66 8.65 -18.52
N LEU A 376 -1.23 9.06 -17.37
CA LEU A 376 -1.52 10.47 -17.08
C LEU A 376 -0.27 11.36 -17.19
N LEU A 377 0.88 10.89 -16.69
CA LEU A 377 2.12 11.66 -16.66
C LEU A 377 2.90 11.63 -17.98
N SER A 378 2.78 10.57 -18.77
CA SER A 378 3.42 10.46 -20.10
C SER A 378 2.64 11.20 -21.18
N GLY A 379 1.35 11.48 -20.96
CA GLY A 379 0.47 12.09 -21.94
C GLY A 379 0.14 11.13 -23.10
N GLU A 380 0.24 9.83 -22.85
CA GLU A 380 -0.07 8.73 -23.78
C GLU A 380 -1.50 8.21 -23.61
#